data_AF-A0A5J4R767-F1
#
_entry.id   AF-A0A5J4R767-F1
#
_cell.length_a   1.000
_cell.length_b   1.000
_cell.length_c   1.000
_cell.angle_alpha   90.00
_cell.angle_beta   90.00
_cell.angle_gamma   90.00
#
_symmetry.space_group_name_H-M   'P 1'
#
loop_
_entity.id
_entity.type
_entity.pdbx_description
1 polymer ?
#
loop_
_entity_poly.entity_id
_entity_poly.type
_entity_poly.pdbx_seq_one_letter_code
_entity_poly.pdbx_strand_id
1 'polypeptide(L)'
;MGLLGVCTWNAYGSFYYFSGFLGYIVLAHYLMRFPLNWHWGRTFAVAIPLFLVGYLITLFGYVLMQKYYPANYTYLEIIWYFSGINVFLMTFAVFIIVSKLKIGSSPWLSKIASLTFGIYLCHFVIVQAGYDLIYTHLHVPPYLQIPVIAIFTFAISLCITWLMSKSSLLRRVIG
;
A
#
# COMPACT_ATOMS: atom_id res chain seq x y z
N MET A 1 4.94 21.44 -4.76
CA MET A 1 3.98 20.46 -4.20
C MET A 1 2.83 20.32 -5.18
N GLY A 2 2.46 19.10 -5.56
CA GLY A 2 1.33 18.91 -6.46
C GLY A 2 0.01 19.13 -5.72
N LEU A 3 -0.97 19.68 -6.43
CA LEU A 3 -2.33 19.84 -5.91
C LEU A 3 -3.07 18.50 -6.00
N LEU A 4 -3.99 18.25 -5.07
CA LEU A 4 -4.92 17.11 -5.13
C LEU A 4 -4.20 15.74 -5.19
N GLY A 5 -3.20 15.51 -4.35
CA GLY A 5 -2.52 14.21 -4.23
C GLY A 5 -1.45 13.93 -5.29
N VAL A 6 -1.15 14.90 -6.16
CA VAL A 6 -0.01 14.79 -7.09
C VAL A 6 1.31 15.00 -6.34
N CYS A 7 2.27 14.13 -6.61
CA CYS A 7 3.64 14.22 -6.11
C CYS A 7 4.58 13.49 -7.07
N THR A 8 5.87 13.42 -6.75
CA THR A 8 6.88 12.91 -7.69
C THR A 8 6.69 11.42 -7.96
N TRP A 9 6.18 10.68 -6.97
CA TRP A 9 5.86 9.27 -7.11
C TRP A 9 4.43 9.01 -7.63
N ASN A 10 3.56 10.03 -7.65
CA ASN A 10 2.20 9.96 -8.17
C ASN A 10 1.85 11.15 -9.07
N ALA A 11 1.94 10.96 -10.38
CA ALA A 11 1.59 11.98 -11.37
C ALA A 11 0.08 12.23 -11.50
N TYR A 12 -0.77 11.47 -10.80
CA TYR A 12 -2.21 11.46 -11.04
C TYR A 12 -2.97 12.04 -9.83
N GLY A 13 -3.60 13.19 -10.03
CA GLY A 13 -4.37 13.85 -8.98
C GLY A 13 -5.72 13.19 -8.72
N SER A 14 -6.40 13.59 -7.65
CA SER A 14 -7.66 13.00 -7.18
C SER A 14 -8.77 12.91 -8.25
N PHE A 15 -8.79 13.84 -9.22
CA PHE A 15 -9.76 13.87 -10.32
C PHE A 15 -9.21 13.32 -11.64
N TYR A 16 -7.95 12.89 -11.69
CA TYR A 16 -7.35 12.26 -12.85
C TYR A 16 -7.70 10.77 -12.89
N TYR A 17 -8.95 10.50 -13.29
CA TYR A 17 -9.52 9.17 -13.56
C TYR A 17 -9.43 8.13 -12.42
N PHE A 18 -9.04 8.50 -11.19
CA PHE A 18 -8.68 7.52 -10.15
C PHE A 18 -7.68 6.46 -10.67
N SER A 19 -6.96 6.77 -11.75
CA SER A 19 -6.50 5.77 -12.74
C SER A 19 -5.16 5.14 -12.42
N GLY A 20 -4.33 5.81 -11.63
CA GLY A 20 -3.03 5.29 -11.25
C GLY A 20 -3.10 3.86 -10.70
N PHE A 21 -4.11 3.58 -9.89
CA PHE A 21 -4.27 2.27 -9.25
C PHE A 21 -5.18 1.30 -10.02
N LEU A 22 -5.88 1.73 -11.09
CA LEU A 22 -6.75 0.86 -11.88
C LEU A 22 -5.96 -0.30 -12.50
N GLY A 23 -4.70 -0.08 -12.88
CA GLY A 23 -3.83 -1.14 -13.39
C GLY A 23 -3.69 -2.31 -12.40
N TYR A 24 -3.65 -2.05 -11.10
CA TYR A 24 -3.62 -3.09 -10.08
C TYR A 24 -4.94 -3.86 -10.00
N ILE A 25 -6.08 -3.17 -10.11
CA ILE A 25 -7.40 -3.84 -10.13
C ILE A 25 -7.51 -4.75 -11.35
N VAL A 26 -7.09 -4.27 -12.52
CA VAL A 26 -7.06 -5.07 -13.76
C VAL A 26 -6.13 -6.27 -13.60
N LEU A 27 -4.93 -6.08 -13.04
CA LEU A 27 -3.99 -7.17 -12.79
C LEU A 27 -4.56 -8.23 -11.84
N ALA A 28 -5.15 -7.80 -10.72
CA ALA A 28 -5.80 -8.70 -9.77
C ALA A 28 -6.94 -9.47 -10.42
N HIS A 29 -7.82 -8.78 -11.16
CA HIS A 29 -8.92 -9.40 -11.89
C HIS A 29 -8.41 -10.44 -12.90
N TYR A 30 -7.37 -10.09 -13.68
CA TYR A 30 -6.77 -10.99 -14.66
C TYR A 30 -6.21 -12.25 -14.00
N LEU A 31 -5.42 -12.14 -12.93
CA LEU A 31 -4.83 -13.29 -12.23
C LEU A 31 -5.88 -14.17 -11.54
N MET A 32 -6.99 -13.59 -11.07
CA MET A 32 -8.10 -14.36 -10.51
C MET A 32 -8.92 -15.07 -11.58
N ARG A 33 -9.10 -14.44 -12.76
CA ARG A 33 -9.87 -15.01 -13.88
C ARG A 33 -9.05 -16.07 -14.65
N PHE A 34 -7.76 -15.85 -14.80
CA PHE A 34 -6.81 -16.70 -15.52
C PHE A 34 -5.63 -17.07 -14.61
N PRO A 35 -5.86 -17.94 -13.60
CA PRO A 35 -4.85 -18.27 -12.61
C PRO A 35 -3.67 -19.02 -13.23
N LEU A 36 -2.48 -18.72 -12.75
CA LEU A 36 -1.26 -19.41 -13.16
C LEU A 36 -1.27 -20.85 -12.65
N ASN A 37 -1.28 -21.82 -13.56
CA ASN A 37 -1.20 -23.28 -13.32
C ASN A 37 0.21 -23.72 -12.87
N TRP A 38 0.81 -22.99 -11.93
CA TRP A 38 2.10 -23.29 -11.33
C TRP A 38 1.92 -24.01 -10.00
N HIS A 39 2.79 -24.97 -9.68
CA HIS A 39 2.92 -25.46 -8.32
C HIS A 39 3.63 -24.41 -7.44
N TRP A 40 3.49 -24.51 -6.12
CA TRP A 40 4.06 -23.53 -5.17
C TRP A 40 5.56 -23.29 -5.35
N GLY A 41 6.34 -24.35 -5.59
CA GLY A 41 7.78 -24.21 -5.88
C GLY A 41 8.07 -23.28 -7.06
N ARG A 42 7.35 -23.41 -8.18
CA ARG A 42 7.51 -22.51 -9.34
C ARG A 42 7.01 -21.11 -9.04
N THR A 43 5.91 -20.97 -8.29
CA THR A 43 5.43 -19.66 -7.84
C THR A 43 6.51 -18.93 -7.02
N PHE A 44 7.11 -19.58 -6.03
CA PHE A 44 8.15 -18.96 -5.21
C PHE A 44 9.44 -18.70 -5.98
N ALA A 45 9.84 -19.63 -6.87
CA ALA A 45 11.01 -19.46 -7.73
C ALA A 45 10.91 -18.23 -8.67
N VAL A 46 9.68 -17.78 -8.98
CA VAL A 46 9.45 -16.56 -9.75
C VAL A 46 9.19 -15.35 -8.85
N ALA A 47 8.29 -15.48 -7.86
CA ALA A 47 7.87 -14.38 -7.00
C ALA A 47 9.04 -13.80 -6.18
N ILE A 48 9.87 -14.66 -5.57
CA ILE A 48 10.94 -14.22 -4.68
C ILE A 48 11.98 -13.40 -5.47
N PRO A 49 12.54 -13.87 -6.60
CA PRO A 49 13.48 -13.06 -7.37
C PRO A 49 12.87 -11.75 -7.88
N LEU A 50 11.63 -11.74 -8.38
CA LEU A 50 10.98 -10.51 -8.84
C LEU A 50 10.84 -9.50 -7.70
N PHE A 51 10.39 -9.95 -6.53
CA PHE A 51 10.27 -9.09 -5.36
C PHE A 51 11.63 -8.55 -4.92
N LEU A 52 12.64 -9.42 -4.81
CA LEU A 52 13.99 -9.03 -4.40
C LEU A 52 14.60 -8.03 -5.38
N VAL A 53 14.50 -8.25 -6.69
CA VAL A 53 15.02 -7.32 -7.71
C VAL A 53 14.34 -5.97 -7.59
N GLY A 54 13.00 -5.92 -7.54
CA GLY A 54 12.27 -4.67 -7.36
C GLY A 54 12.62 -3.97 -6.04
N TYR A 55 12.75 -4.72 -4.96
CA TYR A 55 13.13 -4.20 -3.65
C TYR A 55 14.55 -3.63 -3.64
N LEU A 56 15.53 -4.33 -4.21
CA LEU A 56 16.92 -3.88 -4.26
C LEU A 56 17.07 -2.62 -5.13
N ILE A 57 16.38 -2.54 -6.27
CA ILE A 57 16.33 -1.31 -7.08
C ILE A 57 15.78 -0.15 -6.23
N THR A 58 14.71 -0.40 -5.48
CA THR A 58 14.07 0.61 -4.62
C THR A 58 14.98 1.06 -3.48
N LEU A 59 15.58 0.10 -2.78
CA LEU A 59 16.46 0.33 -1.63
C LEU A 59 17.74 1.07 -2.05
N PHE A 60 18.46 0.54 -3.03
CA PHE A 60 19.71 1.15 -3.47
C PHE A 60 19.46 2.47 -4.19
N GLY A 61 18.38 2.57 -4.97
CA GLY A 61 17.96 3.84 -5.56
C GLY A 61 17.66 4.90 -4.48
N TYR A 62 16.94 4.54 -3.42
CA TYR A 62 16.69 5.43 -2.29
C TYR A 62 17.98 5.87 -1.60
N VAL A 63 18.87 4.93 -1.25
CA VAL A 63 20.16 5.24 -0.61
C VAL A 63 21.02 6.15 -1.51
N LEU A 64 21.01 5.91 -2.81
CA LEU A 64 21.75 6.71 -3.79
C LEU A 64 21.20 8.14 -3.89
N MET A 65 19.88 8.29 -3.99
CA MET A 65 19.22 9.59 -4.05
C MET A 65 19.41 10.37 -2.74
N GLN A 66 19.32 9.70 -1.58
CA GLN A 66 19.61 10.29 -0.27
C GLN A 66 21.05 10.79 -0.16
N LYS A 67 22.01 10.06 -0.75
CA LYS A 67 23.43 10.44 -0.76
C LYS A 67 23.69 11.68 -1.62
N TYR A 68 23.12 11.76 -2.83
CA TYR A 68 23.38 12.86 -3.76
C TYR A 68 22.46 14.08 -3.58
N TYR A 69 21.23 13.85 -3.09
CA TYR A 69 20.20 14.86 -2.92
C TYR A 69 19.60 14.79 -1.50
N PRO A 70 20.41 15.02 -0.45
CA PRO A 70 19.95 14.91 0.92
C PRO A 70 18.78 15.87 1.20
N ALA A 71 17.75 15.35 1.87
CA ALA A 71 16.52 16.08 2.22
C ALA A 71 15.70 16.63 1.03
N ASN A 72 16.03 16.27 -0.20
CA ASN A 72 15.21 16.62 -1.36
C ASN A 72 14.19 15.51 -1.63
N TYR A 73 13.01 15.64 -1.00
CA TYR A 73 11.92 14.67 -1.10
C TYR A 73 11.51 14.36 -2.54
N THR A 74 11.60 15.32 -3.46
CA THR A 74 11.27 15.09 -4.86
C THR A 74 12.16 14.00 -5.46
N TYR A 75 13.47 14.03 -5.25
CA TYR A 75 14.37 12.99 -5.78
C TYR A 75 14.20 11.64 -5.08
N LEU A 76 13.92 11.66 -3.77
CA LEU A 76 13.70 10.43 -2.99
C LEU A 76 12.45 9.68 -3.43
N GLU A 77 11.41 10.42 -3.80
CA GLU A 77 10.13 9.87 -4.24
C GLU A 77 10.20 9.20 -5.62
N ILE A 78 11.13 9.58 -6.50
CA ILE A 78 11.19 9.04 -7.89
C ILE A 78 11.27 7.51 -7.89
N ILE A 79 12.06 6.92 -7.00
CA ILE A 79 12.22 5.46 -6.95
C ILE A 79 10.97 4.74 -6.45
N TRP A 80 10.04 5.48 -5.83
CA TRP A 80 8.73 4.99 -5.38
C TRP A 80 7.63 5.24 -6.40
N TYR A 81 7.96 5.74 -7.60
CA TYR A 81 6.98 5.95 -8.66
C TYR A 81 6.18 4.67 -8.89
N PHE A 82 4.89 4.72 -8.59
CA PHE A 82 4.13 3.48 -8.43
C PHE A 82 3.89 2.76 -9.77
N SER A 83 3.97 3.47 -10.91
CA SER A 83 3.93 2.85 -12.24
C SER A 83 5.32 2.39 -12.72
N GLY A 84 6.35 2.54 -11.89
CA GLY A 84 7.72 2.12 -12.17
C GLY A 84 7.88 0.60 -12.18
N ILE A 85 8.85 0.13 -12.97
CA ILE A 85 9.07 -1.31 -13.17
C ILE A 85 9.42 -2.03 -11.86
N ASN A 86 10.22 -1.42 -10.98
CA ASN A 86 10.57 -1.98 -9.67
C ASN A 86 9.33 -2.20 -8.78
N VAL A 87 8.40 -1.24 -8.76
CA VAL A 87 7.15 -1.35 -8.01
C VAL A 87 6.23 -2.41 -8.65
N PHE A 88 6.18 -2.46 -9.98
CA PHE A 88 5.43 -3.50 -10.69
C PHE A 88 5.96 -4.90 -10.37
N LEU A 89 7.27 -5.12 -10.38
CA LEU A 89 7.88 -6.42 -10.07
C LEU A 89 7.48 -6.92 -8.68
N MET A 90 7.57 -6.04 -7.67
CA MET A 90 7.14 -6.36 -6.30
C MET A 90 5.64 -6.62 -6.22
N THR A 91 4.82 -5.78 -6.85
CA THR A 91 3.36 -5.92 -6.82
C THR A 91 2.91 -7.21 -7.50
N PHE A 92 3.44 -7.51 -8.68
CA PHE A 92 3.14 -8.74 -9.41
C PHE A 92 3.53 -9.98 -8.58
N ALA A 93 4.71 -9.97 -7.95
CA ALA A 93 5.16 -11.05 -7.08
C ALA A 93 4.20 -11.31 -5.92
N VAL A 94 3.70 -10.26 -5.27
CA VAL A 94 2.69 -10.39 -4.22
C VAL A 94 1.38 -10.93 -4.79
N PHE A 95 0.93 -10.43 -5.93
CA PHE A 95 -0.36 -10.80 -6.51
C PHE A 95 -0.41 -12.25 -6.98
N ILE A 96 0.68 -12.80 -7.54
CA ILE A 96 0.73 -14.22 -7.93
C ILE A 96 0.71 -15.16 -6.71
N ILE A 97 1.20 -14.71 -5.55
CA ILE A 97 1.11 -15.47 -4.30
C ILE A 97 -0.32 -15.38 -3.76
N VAL A 98 -0.85 -14.16 -3.60
CA VAL A 98 -2.16 -13.91 -3.00
C VAL A 98 -3.29 -14.54 -3.83
N SER A 99 -3.22 -14.46 -5.16
CA SER A 99 -4.23 -15.07 -6.05
C SER A 99 -4.30 -16.60 -5.96
N LYS A 100 -3.26 -17.26 -5.43
CA LYS A 100 -3.24 -18.72 -5.21
C LYS A 100 -3.68 -19.12 -3.80
N LEU A 101 -3.78 -18.17 -2.87
CA LEU A 101 -4.22 -18.45 -1.50
C LEU A 101 -5.73 -18.77 -1.52
N LYS A 102 -6.08 -19.99 -1.09
CA LYS A 102 -7.47 -20.38 -0.87
C LYS A 102 -7.90 -19.97 0.53
N ILE A 103 -8.22 -18.69 0.71
CA ILE A 103 -8.73 -18.17 1.98
C ILE A 103 -10.24 -18.43 2.03
N GLY A 104 -10.68 -19.23 2.99
CA GLY A 104 -12.10 -19.45 3.24
C GLY A 104 -12.82 -18.15 3.63
N SER A 105 -14.08 -18.00 3.23
CA SER A 105 -14.89 -16.85 3.63
C SER A 105 -15.09 -16.83 5.15
N SER A 106 -14.58 -15.81 5.82
CA SER A 106 -14.83 -15.57 7.25
C SER A 106 -15.73 -14.33 7.40
N PRO A 107 -16.84 -14.41 8.16
CA PRO A 107 -17.75 -13.28 8.35
C PRO A 107 -17.04 -12.03 8.90
N TRP A 108 -16.06 -12.22 9.78
CA TRP A 108 -15.28 -11.13 10.35
C TRP A 108 -14.33 -10.50 9.34
N LEU A 109 -13.64 -11.34 8.55
CA LEU A 109 -12.75 -10.87 7.50
C LEU A 109 -13.51 -10.11 6.41
N SER A 110 -14.67 -10.61 6.00
CA SER A 110 -15.55 -9.93 5.03
C SER A 110 -16.02 -8.57 5.55
N LYS A 111 -16.33 -8.49 6.86
CA LYS A 111 -16.73 -7.22 7.48
C LYS A 111 -15.59 -6.22 7.52
N ILE A 112 -14.36 -6.64 7.82
CA ILE A 112 -13.20 -5.74 7.75
C ILE A 112 -12.90 -5.35 6.31
N ALA A 113 -12.98 -6.30 5.37
CA ALA A 113 -12.77 -6.05 3.94
C ALA A 113 -13.71 -4.95 3.43
N SER A 114 -14.99 -4.95 3.84
CA SER A 114 -15.95 -3.89 3.48
C SER A 114 -15.60 -2.50 4.01
N LEU A 115 -14.71 -2.39 5.00
CA LEU A 115 -14.27 -1.12 5.57
C LEU A 115 -12.93 -0.64 4.98
N THR A 116 -12.26 -1.45 4.16
CA THR A 116 -10.90 -1.13 3.66
C THR A 116 -10.86 0.11 2.78
N PHE A 117 -11.93 0.41 2.03
CA PHE A 117 -12.01 1.65 1.25
C PHE A 117 -12.04 2.89 2.15
N GLY A 118 -12.87 2.89 3.20
CA GLY A 118 -12.86 4.00 4.18
C GLY A 118 -11.54 4.13 4.94
N ILE A 119 -10.89 3.02 5.28
CA ILE A 119 -9.53 3.02 5.85
C ILE A 119 -8.54 3.68 4.88
N TYR A 120 -8.57 3.31 3.60
CA TYR A 120 -7.74 3.93 2.58
C TYR A 120 -7.93 5.45 2.52
N LEU A 121 -9.17 5.95 2.65
CA LEU A 121 -9.45 7.39 2.60
C LEU A 121 -8.88 8.17 3.80
N CYS A 122 -8.93 7.61 5.02
CA CYS A 122 -8.56 8.36 6.22
C CYS A 122 -7.16 8.08 6.75
N HIS A 123 -6.57 6.90 6.45
CA HIS A 123 -5.35 6.45 7.12
C HIS A 123 -4.18 7.43 6.97
N PHE A 124 -4.06 8.11 5.82
CA PHE A 124 -2.95 9.02 5.55
C PHE A 124 -2.84 10.14 6.61
N VAL A 125 -3.97 10.73 7.00
CA VAL A 125 -4.01 11.76 8.07
C VAL A 125 -3.65 11.14 9.43
N ILE A 126 -4.09 9.91 9.67
CA ILE A 126 -3.84 9.20 10.93
C ILE A 126 -2.38 8.73 11.06
N VAL A 127 -1.69 8.44 9.95
CA VAL A 127 -0.25 8.10 9.97
C VAL A 127 0.55 9.28 10.50
N GLN A 128 0.26 10.50 10.05
CA GLN A 128 0.93 11.71 10.56
C GLN A 128 0.71 11.88 12.07
N ALA A 129 -0.55 11.74 12.53
CA ALA A 129 -0.84 11.79 13.96
C ALA A 129 -0.14 10.67 14.75
N GLY A 130 -0.07 9.45 14.20
CA GLY A 130 0.65 8.33 14.80
C GLY A 130 2.15 8.59 14.89
N TYR A 131 2.75 9.22 13.87
CA TYR A 131 4.15 9.66 13.90
C TYR A 131 4.36 10.69 15.01
N ASP A 132 3.56 11.75 15.05
CA ASP A 132 3.70 12.84 16.02
C ASP A 132 3.46 12.40 17.47
N LEU A 133 2.67 11.34 17.71
CA LEU A 133 2.37 10.81 19.04
C LEU A 133 3.28 9.67 19.48
N ILE A 134 3.70 8.80 18.56
CA ILE A 134 4.43 7.58 18.92
C ILE A 134 5.92 7.76 18.63
N TYR A 135 6.28 8.26 17.45
CA TYR A 135 7.69 8.40 17.07
C TYR A 135 8.45 9.35 17.99
N THR A 136 7.79 10.41 18.44
CA THR A 136 8.34 11.45 19.32
C THR A 136 8.47 11.03 20.77
N HIS A 137 7.66 10.06 21.23
CA HIS A 137 7.56 9.69 22.65
C HIS A 137 8.08 8.28 22.96
N LEU A 138 8.01 7.36 22.00
CA LEU A 138 8.45 5.98 22.16
C LEU A 138 9.87 5.78 21.61
N HIS A 139 10.87 5.84 22.49
CA HIS A 139 12.29 5.68 22.15
C HIS A 139 12.70 4.22 21.94
N VAL A 140 12.14 3.57 20.92
CA VAL A 140 12.55 2.23 20.47
C VAL A 140 13.16 2.31 19.07
N PRO A 141 13.91 1.30 18.61
CA PRO A 141 14.48 1.32 17.27
C PRO A 141 13.42 1.47 16.16
N PRO A 142 13.76 2.12 15.02
CA PRO A 142 12.79 2.39 13.95
C PRO A 142 12.07 1.15 13.41
N TYR A 143 12.74 -0.01 13.38
CA TYR A 143 12.15 -1.26 12.93
C TYR A 143 11.03 -1.79 13.86
N LEU A 144 10.94 -1.30 15.11
CA LEU A 144 9.80 -1.53 16.01
C LEU A 144 8.80 -0.38 15.99
N GLN A 145 9.28 0.86 15.89
CA GLN A 145 8.40 2.05 15.85
C GLN A 145 7.44 2.00 14.65
N ILE A 146 7.96 1.66 13.46
CA ILE A 146 7.16 1.64 12.23
C ILE A 146 5.99 0.65 12.34
N PRO A 147 6.19 -0.63 12.73
CA PRO A 147 5.08 -1.54 12.99
C PRO A 147 4.08 -1.04 14.03
N VAL A 148 4.54 -0.43 15.13
CA VAL A 148 3.66 0.10 16.17
C VAL A 148 2.77 1.21 15.64
N ILE A 149 3.35 2.17 14.90
CA ILE A 149 2.60 3.25 14.23
C ILE A 149 1.61 2.65 13.23
N ALA A 150 2.02 1.68 12.42
CA ALA A 150 1.14 1.04 11.44
C ALA A 150 -0.07 0.35 12.09
N ILE A 151 0.14 -0.40 13.18
CA ILE A 151 -0.94 -1.06 13.94
C ILE A 151 -1.87 -0.01 14.55
N PHE A 152 -1.32 1.03 15.16
CA PHE A 152 -2.09 2.14 15.72
C PHE A 152 -2.94 2.83 14.66
N THR A 153 -2.34 3.24 13.55
CA THR A 153 -3.04 3.89 12.43
C THR A 153 -4.13 2.99 11.88
N PHE A 154 -3.85 1.69 11.68
CA PHE A 154 -4.84 0.74 11.20
C PHE A 154 -6.03 0.63 12.17
N ALA A 155 -5.77 0.47 13.48
CA ALA A 155 -6.81 0.32 14.48
C ALA A 155 -7.72 1.56 14.56
N ILE A 156 -7.13 2.76 14.57
CA ILE A 156 -7.88 4.02 14.61
C ILE A 156 -8.68 4.22 13.32
N SER A 157 -8.07 3.98 12.15
CA SER A 157 -8.74 4.10 10.85
C SER A 157 -9.91 3.11 10.72
N LEU A 158 -9.71 1.87 11.19
CA LEU A 158 -10.75 0.84 11.25
C LEU A 158 -11.89 1.26 12.17
N CYS A 159 -11.58 1.80 13.35
CA CYS A 159 -12.57 2.29 14.32
C CYS A 159 -13.42 3.43 13.74
N ILE A 160 -12.77 4.45 13.15
CA ILE A 160 -13.45 5.57 12.49
C ILE A 160 -14.37 5.06 11.39
N THR A 161 -13.85 4.22 10.50
CA THR A 161 -14.63 3.69 9.37
C THR A 161 -15.79 2.80 9.85
N TRP A 162 -15.57 2.02 10.91
CA TRP A 162 -16.62 1.22 11.53
C TRP A 162 -17.73 2.10 12.13
N LEU A 163 -17.38 3.19 12.82
CA LEU A 163 -18.36 4.16 13.34
C LEU A 163 -19.15 4.82 12.20
N MET A 164 -18.47 5.24 11.13
CA MET A 164 -19.11 5.82 9.94
C MET A 164 -20.10 4.85 9.29
N SER A 165 -19.79 3.55 9.27
CA SER A 165 -20.67 2.52 8.71
C SER A 165 -22.02 2.40 9.43
N LYS A 166 -22.12 2.90 10.68
CA LYS A 166 -23.36 2.90 11.46
C LYS A 166 -24.36 3.98 11.01
N SER A 167 -23.87 5.06 10.40
CA SER A 167 -24.72 6.12 9.86
C SER A 167 -25.09 5.85 8.40
N SER A 168 -26.36 6.04 8.04
CA SER A 168 -26.85 5.84 6.66
C SER A 168 -26.25 6.83 5.68
N LEU A 169 -25.92 8.04 6.14
CA LEU A 169 -25.30 9.09 5.33
C LEU A 169 -23.81 8.81 5.10
N LEU A 170 -23.08 8.54 6.20
CA LEU A 170 -21.62 8.38 6.14
C LEU A 170 -21.20 7.05 5.53
N ARG A 171 -22.05 6.02 5.61
CA ARG A 171 -21.80 4.74 4.93
C ARG A 171 -21.53 4.94 3.44
N ARG A 172 -22.32 5.78 2.76
CA ARG A 172 -22.18 6.04 1.31
C ARG A 172 -20.81 6.63 0.91
N VAL A 173 -20.10 7.26 1.86
CA VAL A 173 -18.77 7.86 1.61
C VAL A 173 -17.67 6.80 1.67
N ILE A 174 -17.87 5.74 2.46
CA ILE A 174 -16.86 4.70 2.72
C ILE A 174 -17.12 3.39 1.95
N GLY A 175 -18.15 3.35 1.09
CA GLY A 175 -18.54 2.20 0.27
C GLY A 175 -19.80 1.51 0.77
#